data_AF-A0A4Y9J8I1-F1
#
_entry.id   AF-A0A4Y9J8I1-F1
#
_cell.length_a   1.000
_cell.length_b   1.000
_cell.length_c   1.000
_cell.angle_alpha   90.00
_cell.angle_beta   90.00
_cell.angle_gamma   90.00
#
_symmetry.space_group_name_H-M   'P 1'
#
loop_
_entity.id
_entity.type
_entity.pdbx_description
1 polymer ?
#
loop_
_entity_poly.entity_id
_entity_poly.type
_entity_poly.pdbx_seq_one_letter_code
_entity_poly.pdbx_strand_id
1 'polypeptide(L)'
;MANEKNLIPLNQRTKSEQREIARMGGRASGVARKKKTDLKRTLETLLQSEVSNHKMKELLVSLGYEPTNETALVLVILQKALNGDMRAVSQIRSFLQDDDSLQ
;
A
#
# COMPACT_ATOMS: atom_id res chain seq x y z
N MET A 1 32.19 11.11 -8.55
CA MET A 1 30.92 10.38 -8.82
C MET A 1 31.08 8.94 -8.36
N ALA A 2 30.03 8.34 -7.76
CA ALA A 2 30.04 6.91 -7.44
C ALA A 2 29.84 6.08 -8.72
N ASN A 3 30.70 5.10 -8.97
CA ASN A 3 30.58 4.14 -10.07
C ASN A 3 31.06 2.75 -9.59
N GLU A 4 30.79 1.69 -10.35
CA GLU A 4 31.17 0.31 -9.98
C GLU A 4 32.68 0.14 -9.79
N LYS A 5 33.48 0.95 -10.50
CA LYS A 5 34.95 0.97 -10.39
C LYS A 5 35.46 1.57 -9.07
N ASN A 6 34.60 2.26 -8.31
CA ASN A 6 34.93 2.91 -7.04
C ASN A 6 34.34 2.18 -5.81
N LEU A 7 33.69 1.02 -5.99
CA LEU A 7 33.14 0.22 -4.90
C LEU A 7 34.15 -0.82 -4.43
N ILE A 8 34.38 -0.89 -3.11
CA ILE A 8 35.19 -1.96 -2.50
C ILE A 8 34.25 -3.12 -2.11
N PRO A 9 34.42 -4.31 -2.70
CA PRO A 9 33.64 -5.51 -2.37
C PRO A 9 33.70 -5.86 -0.88
N LEU A 10 32.60 -6.38 -0.32
CA LEU A 10 32.51 -6.70 1.12
C LEU A 10 33.58 -7.70 1.58
N ASN A 11 33.94 -8.68 0.75
CA ASN A 11 34.97 -9.68 1.03
C ASN A 11 36.39 -9.10 1.08
N GLN A 12 36.60 -7.90 0.53
CA GLN A 12 37.88 -7.18 0.59
C GLN A 12 37.94 -6.19 1.78
N ARG A 13 36.92 -6.14 2.63
CA ARG A 13 36.84 -5.27 3.82
C ARG A 13 37.13 -6.03 5.10
N THR A 14 37.59 -5.32 6.12
CA THR A 14 37.79 -5.88 7.46
C THR A 14 36.46 -6.31 8.08
N LYS A 15 36.49 -7.27 9.03
CA LYS A 15 35.29 -7.67 9.79
C LYS A 15 34.64 -6.52 10.55
N SER A 16 35.40 -5.49 10.92
CA SER A 16 34.85 -4.31 11.59
C SER A 16 34.01 -3.46 10.63
N GLU A 17 34.56 -3.16 9.44
CA GLU A 17 33.85 -2.41 8.40
C GLU A 17 32.61 -3.14 7.90
N GLN A 18 32.69 -4.46 7.71
CA GLN A 18 31.53 -5.26 7.31
C GLN A 18 30.41 -5.18 8.36
N ARG A 19 30.74 -5.25 9.66
CA ARG A 19 29.77 -5.08 10.74
C ARG A 19 29.14 -3.69 10.74
N GLU A 20 29.94 -2.65 10.49
CA GLU A 20 29.44 -1.29 10.43
C GLU A 20 28.48 -1.09 9.25
N ILE A 21 28.84 -1.59 8.06
CA ILE A 21 27.99 -1.56 6.86
C ILE A 21 26.68 -2.31 7.11
N ALA A 22 26.75 -3.51 7.69
CA ALA A 22 25.57 -4.30 8.03
C ALA A 22 24.67 -3.57 9.04
N ARG A 23 25.26 -2.92 10.05
CA ARG A 23 24.53 -2.11 11.04
C ARG A 23 23.83 -0.92 10.39
N MET A 24 24.52 -0.19 9.52
CA MET A 24 23.94 0.93 8.76
C MET A 24 22.80 0.46 7.85
N GLY A 25 23.00 -0.64 7.12
CA GLY A 25 21.98 -1.24 6.27
C GLY A 25 20.75 -1.72 7.05
N GLY A 26 20.98 -2.38 8.20
CA GLY A 26 19.92 -2.81 9.11
C GLY A 26 19.12 -1.64 9.67
N ARG A 27 19.79 -0.58 10.10
CA ARG A 27 19.14 0.65 10.60
C ARG A 27 18.32 1.34 9.50
N ALA A 28 18.90 1.54 8.32
CA ALA A 28 18.20 2.16 7.20
C ALA A 28 16.97 1.34 6.78
N SER A 29 17.13 0.01 6.69
CA SER A 29 16.03 -0.90 6.40
C SER A 29 14.94 -0.87 7.47
N GLY A 30 15.32 -0.81 8.75
CA GLY A 30 14.39 -0.69 9.87
C GLY A 30 13.58 0.61 9.82
N VAL A 31 14.23 1.73 9.53
CA VAL A 31 13.56 3.03 9.34
C VAL A 31 12.58 2.97 8.17
N ALA A 32 12.97 2.40 7.04
CA ALA A 32 12.10 2.25 5.87
C ALA A 32 10.88 1.36 6.17
N ARG A 33 11.09 0.21 6.84
CA ARG A 33 10.01 -0.68 7.28
C ARG A 33 9.04 0.03 8.23
N LYS A 34 9.56 0.77 9.21
CA LYS A 34 8.74 1.55 10.14
C LYS A 34 7.90 2.57 9.41
N LYS A 35 8.50 3.36 8.49
CA LYS A 35 7.77 4.33 7.67
C LYS A 35 6.65 3.68 6.85
N LYS A 36 6.89 2.50 6.28
CA LYS A 36 5.87 1.73 5.55
C LYS A 36 4.71 1.32 6.46
N THR A 37 5.01 0.80 7.66
CA THR A 37 3.99 0.42 8.64
C THR A 37 3.18 1.62 9.12
N ASP A 38 3.84 2.74 9.42
CA ASP A 38 3.17 3.96 9.85
C ASP A 38 2.24 4.49 8.75
N LEU A 39 2.70 4.52 7.49
CA LEU A 39 1.86 4.88 6.34
C LEU A 39 0.66 3.96 6.18
N LYS A 40 0.84 2.64 6.33
CA LYS A 40 -0.25 1.66 6.26
C LYS A 40 -1.33 1.99 7.29
N ARG A 41 -0.94 2.24 8.54
CA ARG A 41 -1.87 2.59 9.63
C ARG A 41 -2.61 3.91 9.35
N THR A 42 -1.89 4.93 8.88
CA THR A 42 -2.51 6.19 8.49
C THR A 42 -3.51 6.00 7.36
N LEU A 43 -3.17 5.20 6.34
CA LEU A 43 -4.08 4.92 5.24
C LEU A 43 -5.34 4.17 5.71
N GLU A 44 -5.21 3.17 6.58
CA GLU A 44 -6.35 2.46 7.19
C GLU A 44 -7.27 3.42 7.92
N THR A 45 -6.72 4.35 8.70
CA THR A 45 -7.50 5.39 9.39
C THR A 45 -8.23 6.31 8.40
N LEU A 46 -7.56 6.72 7.32
CA LEU A 46 -8.18 7.56 6.29
C LEU A 46 -9.30 6.83 5.54
N LEU A 47 -9.12 5.55 5.24
CA LEU A 47 -10.12 4.71 4.57
C LEU A 47 -11.39 4.55 5.44
N GLN A 48 -11.21 4.36 6.74
CA GLN A 48 -12.31 4.26 7.70
C GLN A 48 -12.99 5.61 8.02
N SER A 49 -12.29 6.73 7.78
CA SER A 49 -12.88 8.05 8.01
C SER A 49 -14.00 8.37 7.02
N GLU A 50 -14.88 9.27 7.43
CA GLU A 50 -16.04 9.69 6.65
C GLU A 50 -15.64 10.41 5.35
N VAL A 51 -16.42 10.20 4.30
CA VAL A 51 -16.26 10.86 3.00
C VAL A 51 -16.53 12.35 3.13
N SER A 52 -15.57 13.17 2.72
CA SER A 52 -15.70 14.64 2.71
C SER A 52 -16.62 15.17 1.62
N ASN A 53 -16.80 14.41 0.52
CA ASN A 53 -17.69 14.78 -0.57
C ASN A 53 -19.16 14.54 -0.19
N HIS A 54 -19.92 15.62 -0.04
CA HIS A 54 -21.31 15.56 0.41
C HIS A 54 -22.23 14.73 -0.50
N LYS A 55 -22.10 14.86 -1.83
CA LYS A 55 -22.91 14.10 -2.79
C LYS A 55 -22.63 12.59 -2.70
N MET A 56 -21.36 12.22 -2.55
CA MET A 56 -20.98 10.81 -2.39
C MET A 56 -21.50 10.26 -1.06
N LYS A 57 -21.41 11.05 0.02
CA LYS A 57 -21.97 10.69 1.32
C LYS A 57 -23.48 10.44 1.25
N GLU A 58 -24.24 11.34 0.63
CA GLU A 58 -25.69 11.16 0.42
C GLU A 58 -26.01 9.92 -0.40
N LEU A 59 -25.26 9.69 -1.49
CA LEU A 59 -25.42 8.50 -2.32
C LEU A 59 -25.21 7.22 -1.51
N LEU A 60 -24.11 7.12 -0.76
CA LEU A 60 -23.81 5.94 0.06
C LEU A 60 -24.91 5.68 1.11
N VAL A 61 -25.36 6.72 1.80
CA VAL A 61 -26.47 6.62 2.77
C VAL A 61 -27.76 6.19 2.09
N SER A 62 -28.08 6.72 0.91
CA SER A 62 -29.29 6.35 0.16
C SER A 62 -29.28 4.88 -0.30
N LEU A 63 -28.09 4.31 -0.49
CA LEU A 63 -27.88 2.91 -0.83
C LEU A 63 -27.81 2.00 0.41
N GLY A 64 -27.89 2.56 1.62
CA GLY A 64 -27.82 1.81 2.88
C GLY A 64 -26.41 1.44 3.33
N TYR A 65 -25.39 2.12 2.82
CA TYR A 65 -23.99 1.89 3.21
C TYR A 65 -23.46 2.98 4.15
N GLU A 66 -22.45 2.61 4.95
CA GLU A 66 -21.70 3.60 5.72
C GLU A 66 -20.90 4.53 4.80
N PRO A 67 -20.96 5.86 5.00
CA PRO A 67 -20.32 6.84 4.14
C PRO A 67 -18.82 6.99 4.41
N THR A 68 -18.06 5.88 4.40
CA THR A 68 -16.60 5.86 4.59
C THR A 68 -15.85 5.96 3.26
N ASN A 69 -14.61 6.45 3.30
CA ASN A 69 -13.78 6.57 2.09
C ASN A 69 -13.50 5.21 1.43
N GLU A 70 -13.42 4.14 2.22
CA GLU A 70 -13.30 2.77 1.71
C GLU A 70 -14.50 2.36 0.84
N THR A 71 -15.72 2.52 1.37
CA THR A 71 -16.95 2.18 0.62
C THR A 71 -17.08 3.04 -0.63
N ALA A 72 -16.75 4.33 -0.53
CA ALA A 72 -16.74 5.22 -1.69
C ALA A 72 -15.76 4.75 -2.77
N LEU A 73 -14.56 4.30 -2.38
CA LEU A 73 -13.55 3.80 -3.31
C LEU A 73 -14.05 2.54 -4.03
N VAL A 74 -14.64 1.58 -3.29
CA VAL A 74 -15.22 0.36 -3.88
C VAL A 74 -16.32 0.69 -4.87
N LEU A 75 -17.22 1.62 -4.53
CA LEU A 75 -18.29 2.06 -5.43
C LEU A 75 -17.74 2.67 -6.73
N VAL A 76 -16.69 3.50 -6.64
CA VAL A 76 -16.04 4.10 -7.82
C VAL A 76 -15.36 3.04 -8.69
N ILE A 77 -14.71 2.04 -8.09
CA ILE A 77 -14.11 0.92 -8.85
C ILE A 77 -15.21 0.13 -9.57
N LEU A 78 -16.32 -0.16 -8.90
CA LEU A 78 -17.47 -0.83 -9.50
C LEU A 78 -18.04 -0.02 -10.68
N GLN A 79 -18.25 1.29 -10.50
CA GLN A 79 -18.72 2.18 -11.57
C GLN A 79 -17.79 2.18 -12.78
N LYS A 80 -16.46 2.21 -12.57
CA LYS A 80 -15.48 2.10 -13.66
C LYS A 80 -15.58 0.76 -14.39
N ALA A 81 -15.69 -0.33 -13.64
CA ALA A 81 -15.84 -1.66 -14.21
C ALA A 81 -17.13 -1.76 -15.06
N LEU A 82 -18.25 -1.25 -14.56
CA LEU A 82 -19.53 -1.19 -15.30
C LEU A 82 -19.43 -0.35 -16.58
N ASN A 83 -18.57 0.67 -16.58
CA ASN A 83 -18.28 1.50 -17.76
C ASN A 83 -17.22 0.88 -18.71
N GLY A 84 -16.84 -0.38 -18.50
CA GLY A 84 -15.93 -1.12 -19.40
C GLY A 84 -14.44 -1.03 -19.07
N ASP A 85 -14.06 -0.49 -17.89
CA ASP A 85 -12.65 -0.52 -17.46
C ASP A 85 -12.24 -1.93 -17.03
N MET A 86 -11.59 -2.66 -17.94
CA MET A 86 -11.12 -4.04 -17.71
C MET A 86 -10.10 -4.15 -16.56
N ARG A 87 -9.38 -3.08 -16.21
CA ARG A 87 -8.47 -3.09 -15.06
C ARG A 87 -9.26 -3.07 -13.76
N ALA A 88 -10.32 -2.26 -13.69
CA ALA A 88 -11.24 -2.26 -12.55
C ALA A 88 -11.95 -3.62 -12.41
N VAL A 89 -12.38 -4.23 -13.52
CA VAL A 89 -12.92 -5.60 -13.52
C VAL A 89 -11.91 -6.60 -12.95
N SER A 90 -10.65 -6.53 -13.39
CA SER A 90 -9.59 -7.41 -12.87
C SER A 90 -9.32 -7.19 -11.38
N GLN A 91 -9.39 -5.95 -10.90
CA GLN A 91 -9.21 -5.65 -9.47
C GLN A 91 -10.35 -6.25 -8.63
N ILE A 92 -11.60 -6.06 -9.06
CA ILE A 92 -12.76 -6.68 -8.39
C ILE A 92 -12.62 -8.19 -8.37
N ARG A 93 -12.22 -8.80 -9.50
CA ARG A 93 -11.97 -10.25 -9.56
C ARG A 93 -10.91 -10.69 -8.56
N SER A 94 -9.80 -9.95 -8.42
CA SER A 94 -8.77 -10.26 -7.42
C SER A 94 -9.34 -10.28 -6.01
N PHE A 95 -10.13 -9.26 -5.65
CA PHE A 95 -10.76 -9.18 -4.32
C PHE A 95 -11.71 -10.34 -4.04
N LEU A 96 -12.41 -10.85 -5.06
CA LEU A 96 -13.35 -11.97 -4.90
C LEU A 96 -12.67 -13.34 -4.92
N GLN A 97 -11.45 -13.46 -5.47
CA GLN A 97 -10.73 -14.73 -5.61
C GLN A 97 -9.80 -15.03 -4.44
N ASP A 98 -9.42 -14.02 -3.65
CA ASP A 98 -8.52 -14.20 -2.50
C ASP A 98 -9.16 -15.00 -1.33
N ASP A 99 -10.44 -15.41 -1.44
CA ASP A 99 -11.17 -16.24 -0.46
C ASP A 99 -11.04 -17.78 -0.66
N ASP A 100 -10.42 -18.28 -1.74
CA ASP A 100 -10.31 -19.72 -2.02
C ASP A 100 -9.13 -20.44 -1.32
N SER A 101 -8.47 -19.78 -0.35
CA SER A 101 -7.32 -20.36 0.40
C SER A 101 -7.66 -20.86 1.82
N LEU A 102 -8.95 -20.95 2.17
CA LEU A 102 -9.47 -21.45 3.45
C LEU A 102 -10.42 -22.65 3.31
N GLN A 103 -10.10 -23.58 2.41
CA GLN A 103 -10.59 -24.97 2.42
C GLN A 103 -9.40 -25.93 2.46
#